data_AF-A0A915EGB0-F1
#
_entry.id   AF-A0A915EGB0-F1
#
_cell.length_a   1.000
_cell.length_b   1.000
_cell.length_c   1.000
_cell.angle_alpha   90.00
_cell.angle_beta   90.00
_cell.angle_gamma   90.00
#
_symmetry.space_group_name_H-M   'P 1'
#
loop_
_entity.id
_entity.type
_entity.pdbx_description
1 polymer ?
#
loop_
_entity_poly.entity_id
_entity_poly.type
_entity_poly.pdbx_seq_one_letter_code
_entity_poly.pdbx_strand_id
1 'polypeptide(L)'
;MDGYICISVCNSMSVKPQQDATIKIRKNRRQSGSFFESFVTSCETNCEAQFQRDFQDSLGKSYDTEFFDFPIDPLISSSREKFQAFCQLVEEKSICYREECDISEPPTTPQTHICIQQRTRFEQALRCLNTTTSHLKCHSACSKAARRSIKEEENRDSETAGFSDQEKRNYNETDLRCRFQACTLECRRQLIGFHCDEDEQETARQTVTLYYSSDLNLDAQEFRLHDSLRLYPKFCRSFLAIETEDANLSNQLQVEGYEVSFNRAMGILRREASRSTTSNKYHNSYF
;
A
#
# COMPACT_ATOMS: atom_id res chain seq x y z
N MET A 1 5.71 7.31 -25.71
CA MET A 1 4.68 6.28 -25.43
C MET A 1 4.77 5.99 -23.95
N ASP A 2 4.09 6.83 -23.19
CA ASP A 2 4.15 6.87 -21.73
C ASP A 2 3.22 5.80 -21.16
N GLY A 3 3.79 4.64 -20.86
CA GLY A 3 3.10 3.59 -20.12
C GLY A 3 2.91 4.04 -18.68
N TYR A 4 1.66 4.38 -18.34
CA TYR A 4 1.22 4.47 -16.96
C TYR A 4 1.51 3.13 -16.29
N ILE A 5 2.31 3.14 -15.21
CA ILE A 5 2.36 2.00 -14.31
C ILE A 5 1.06 2.08 -13.51
N CYS A 6 0.02 1.39 -13.97
CA CYS A 6 -0.98 0.92 -13.03
C CYS A 6 -0.24 -0.05 -12.11
N ILE A 7 0.11 0.38 -10.89
CA ILE A 7 0.35 -0.55 -9.79
C ILE A 7 -1.05 -1.06 -9.42
N SER A 8 -1.62 -1.90 -10.30
CA SER A 8 -2.80 -2.70 -10.00
C SER A 8 -2.34 -3.85 -9.11
N VAL A 9 -1.98 -3.54 -7.86
CA VAL A 9 -1.56 -4.53 -6.86
C VAL A 9 -2.23 -4.27 -5.51
N CYS A 10 -3.39 -3.61 -5.49
CA CYS A 10 -4.24 -3.56 -4.29
C CYS A 10 -5.54 -4.39 -4.41
N ASN A 11 -5.79 -5.05 -5.57
CA ASN A 11 -6.98 -5.88 -5.78
C ASN A 11 -6.69 -7.36 -6.10
N SER A 12 -5.47 -7.85 -5.86
CA SER A 12 -5.08 -9.22 -6.22
C SER A 12 -4.49 -10.00 -5.05
N MET A 13 -5.24 -10.07 -3.96
CA MET A 13 -5.34 -11.29 -3.14
C MET A 13 -6.69 -12.00 -3.32
N SER A 14 -7.41 -11.73 -4.41
CA SER A 14 -8.50 -12.60 -4.85
C SER A 14 -7.90 -13.84 -5.52
N VAL A 15 -7.93 -14.95 -4.77
CA VAL A 15 -7.59 -16.30 -5.21
C VAL A 15 -8.34 -16.62 -6.52
N LYS A 16 -7.61 -16.80 -7.63
CA LYS A 16 -8.20 -17.35 -8.86
C LYS A 16 -8.40 -18.86 -8.68
N PRO A 17 -9.62 -19.41 -8.90
CA PRO A 17 -9.85 -20.84 -8.87
C PRO A 17 -9.27 -21.50 -10.14
N GLN A 18 -8.36 -22.45 -9.97
CA GLN A 18 -7.95 -23.36 -11.04
C GLN A 18 -9.06 -24.38 -11.32
N GLN A 19 -9.53 -24.45 -12.56
CA GLN A 19 -10.36 -25.54 -13.07
C GLN A 19 -9.56 -26.48 -13.98
N ASP A 20 -9.93 -27.76 -13.84
CA ASP A 20 -9.77 -28.91 -14.73
C ASP A 20 -8.43 -29.67 -14.81
N ALA A 21 -8.40 -30.79 -14.08
CA ALA A 21 -8.10 -32.10 -14.65
C ALA A 21 -8.88 -33.21 -13.92
N THR A 22 -9.89 -33.76 -14.60
CA THR A 22 -10.62 -34.96 -14.17
C THR A 22 -9.74 -36.21 -14.36
N ILE A 23 -9.65 -37.10 -13.36
CA ILE A 23 -9.83 -38.58 -13.50
C ILE A 23 -9.69 -39.31 -12.14
N LYS A 24 -10.84 -39.86 -11.70
CA LYS A 24 -11.14 -41.12 -10.99
C LYS A 24 -10.52 -41.50 -9.64
N ILE A 25 -11.31 -41.21 -8.59
CA ILE A 25 -11.84 -42.10 -7.52
C ILE A 25 -10.87 -43.07 -6.82
N ARG A 26 -10.56 -42.74 -5.55
CA ARG A 26 -10.64 -43.70 -4.43
C ARG A 26 -11.12 -42.97 -3.16
N LYS A 27 -12.20 -43.51 -2.56
CA LYS A 27 -12.95 -42.99 -1.40
C LYS A 27 -12.08 -42.83 -0.15
N ASN A 28 -12.18 -41.69 0.56
CA ASN A 28 -12.86 -41.58 1.86
C ASN A 28 -12.52 -40.27 2.62
N ARG A 29 -13.59 -39.56 3.03
CA ARG A 29 -13.75 -38.94 4.36
C ARG A 29 -12.95 -37.67 4.70
N ARG A 30 -13.16 -36.56 3.96
CA ARG A 30 -13.00 -35.15 4.42
C ARG A 30 -13.89 -34.25 3.54
N GLN A 31 -15.12 -33.96 3.96
CA GLN A 31 -16.08 -33.19 3.13
C GLN A 31 -16.77 -32.04 3.87
N SER A 32 -16.33 -31.70 5.08
CA SER A 32 -16.87 -30.55 5.84
C SER A 32 -16.00 -29.29 5.76
N GLY A 33 -14.76 -29.38 5.26
CA GLY A 33 -13.84 -28.22 5.17
C GLY A 33 -13.98 -27.37 3.92
N SER A 34 -14.18 -27.98 2.73
CA SER A 34 -14.15 -27.24 1.46
C SER A 34 -15.43 -26.46 1.16
N PHE A 35 -16.55 -26.80 1.80
CA PHE A 35 -17.83 -26.09 1.61
C PHE A 35 -17.85 -24.77 2.38
N PHE A 36 -17.32 -24.77 3.61
CA PHE A 36 -17.23 -23.57 4.45
C PHE A 36 -16.24 -22.56 3.85
N GLU A 37 -15.08 -23.02 3.38
CA GLU A 37 -14.06 -22.18 2.73
C GLU A 37 -14.58 -21.56 1.42
N SER A 38 -15.29 -22.34 0.59
CA SER A 38 -15.95 -21.83 -0.63
C SER A 38 -17.09 -20.85 -0.34
N PHE A 39 -17.79 -20.99 0.78
CA PHE A 39 -18.89 -20.12 1.18
C PHE A 39 -18.37 -18.77 1.69
N VAL A 40 -17.34 -18.77 2.54
CA VAL A 40 -16.68 -17.57 3.06
C VAL A 40 -16.10 -16.73 1.91
N THR A 41 -15.39 -17.36 0.96
CA THR A 41 -14.87 -16.64 -0.22
C THR A 41 -15.99 -16.05 -1.09
N SER A 42 -17.14 -16.73 -1.20
CA SER A 42 -18.30 -16.20 -1.93
C SER A 42 -18.97 -15.04 -1.20
N CYS A 43 -18.99 -15.05 0.14
CA CYS A 43 -19.56 -13.98 0.93
C CYS A 43 -18.70 -12.72 0.89
N GLU A 44 -17.39 -12.85 1.11
CA GLU A 44 -16.44 -11.73 1.02
C GLU A 44 -16.53 -11.05 -0.34
N THR A 45 -16.60 -11.83 -1.41
CA THR A 45 -16.76 -11.33 -2.79
C THR A 45 -18.05 -10.51 -2.95
N ASN A 46 -19.15 -10.92 -2.31
CA ASN A 46 -20.41 -10.19 -2.38
C ASN A 46 -20.34 -8.85 -1.62
N CYS A 47 -19.77 -8.85 -0.41
CA CYS A 47 -19.56 -7.63 0.36
C CYS A 47 -18.61 -6.65 -0.35
N GLU A 48 -17.53 -7.15 -0.96
CA GLU A 48 -16.61 -6.34 -1.77
C GLU A 48 -17.33 -5.75 -2.99
N ALA A 49 -18.09 -6.57 -3.72
CA ALA A 49 -18.84 -6.11 -4.89
C ALA A 49 -19.92 -5.07 -4.51
N GLN A 50 -20.52 -5.18 -3.33
CA GLN A 50 -21.43 -4.17 -2.81
C GLN A 50 -20.71 -2.86 -2.53
N PHE A 51 -19.61 -2.92 -1.77
CA PHE A 51 -18.79 -1.75 -1.48
C PHE A 51 -18.36 -1.02 -2.77
N GLN A 52 -17.91 -1.76 -3.79
CA GLN A 52 -17.49 -1.18 -5.08
C GLN A 52 -18.63 -0.41 -5.77
N ARG A 53 -19.85 -0.96 -5.78
CA ARG A 53 -21.02 -0.29 -6.36
C ARG A 53 -21.39 0.95 -5.57
N ASP A 54 -21.50 0.82 -4.25
CA ASP A 54 -21.91 1.92 -3.37
C ASP A 54 -20.85 3.05 -3.37
N PHE A 55 -19.57 2.71 -3.51
CA PHE A 55 -18.48 3.65 -3.73
C PHE A 55 -18.65 4.41 -5.05
N GLN A 56 -18.91 3.71 -6.14
CA GLN A 56 -19.13 4.35 -7.44
C GLN A 56 -20.34 5.28 -7.41
N ASP A 57 -21.43 4.86 -6.79
CA ASP A 57 -22.66 5.64 -6.69
C ASP A 57 -22.47 6.89 -5.81
N SER A 58 -21.73 6.76 -4.70
CA SER A 58 -21.53 7.84 -3.73
C SER A 58 -20.45 8.85 -4.14
N LEU A 59 -19.36 8.38 -4.77
CA LEU A 59 -18.18 9.20 -5.06
C LEU A 59 -17.96 9.44 -6.57
N GLY A 60 -18.77 8.83 -7.43
CA GLY A 60 -18.76 9.06 -8.88
C GLY A 60 -17.50 8.55 -9.58
N LYS A 61 -16.77 7.62 -8.96
CA LYS A 61 -15.49 7.09 -9.45
C LYS A 61 -15.48 5.58 -9.25
N SER A 62 -15.00 4.82 -10.23
CA SER A 62 -14.82 3.37 -10.07
C SER A 62 -13.73 3.08 -9.05
N TYR A 63 -14.06 2.28 -8.03
CA TYR A 63 -13.10 1.86 -7.01
C TYR A 63 -11.92 1.08 -7.63
N ASP A 64 -12.20 0.16 -8.55
CA ASP A 64 -11.20 -0.77 -9.08
C ASP A 64 -10.28 -0.18 -10.16
N THR A 65 -10.79 0.81 -10.91
CA THR A 65 -10.10 1.30 -12.12
C THR A 65 -9.65 2.74 -12.03
N GLU A 66 -10.21 3.53 -11.12
CA GLU A 66 -9.98 4.97 -11.08
C GLU A 66 -9.58 5.50 -9.70
N PHE A 67 -9.73 4.71 -8.65
CA PHE A 67 -9.38 5.07 -7.28
C PHE A 67 -8.10 4.36 -6.82
N PHE A 68 -7.34 5.05 -5.99
CA PHE A 68 -6.12 4.52 -5.39
C PHE A 68 -6.15 4.72 -3.88
N ASP A 69 -6.29 3.62 -3.14
CA ASP A 69 -5.96 3.64 -1.71
C ASP A 69 -4.53 4.13 -1.53
N PHE A 70 -3.62 3.59 -2.36
CA PHE A 70 -2.20 3.87 -2.32
C PHE A 70 -1.68 4.47 -3.64
N PRO A 71 -1.05 5.65 -3.59
CA PRO A 71 -1.02 6.60 -2.48
C PRO A 71 -2.40 7.27 -2.29
N ILE A 72 -2.77 7.63 -1.04
CA ILE A 72 -4.09 8.24 -0.68
C ILE A 72 -4.63 9.14 -1.80
N ASP A 73 -5.74 8.74 -2.43
CA ASP A 73 -6.34 9.45 -3.56
C ASP A 73 -6.80 10.87 -3.15
N PRO A 74 -6.52 11.90 -3.97
CA PRO A 74 -7.02 13.25 -3.73
C PRO A 74 -8.54 13.37 -3.58
N LEU A 75 -9.31 12.43 -4.14
CA LEU A 75 -10.77 12.39 -4.03
C LEU A 75 -11.21 12.44 -2.57
N ILE A 76 -10.68 11.54 -1.74
CA ILE A 76 -11.09 11.40 -0.34
C ILE A 76 -10.46 12.46 0.55
N SER A 77 -9.30 13.02 0.17
CA SER A 77 -8.71 14.15 0.91
C SER A 77 -9.29 15.51 0.52
N SER A 78 -10.10 15.60 -0.54
CA SER A 78 -10.54 16.91 -1.09
C SER A 78 -11.54 17.66 -0.21
N SER A 79 -12.30 16.97 0.63
CA SER A 79 -13.20 17.60 1.60
C SER A 79 -13.54 16.65 2.76
N ARG A 80 -13.99 17.21 3.88
CA ARG A 80 -14.41 16.41 5.04
C ARG A 80 -15.60 15.52 4.73
N GLU A 81 -16.52 16.02 3.92
CA GLU A 81 -17.74 15.31 3.51
C GLU A 81 -17.37 14.07 2.69
N LYS A 82 -16.44 14.19 1.73
CA LYS A 82 -15.98 13.03 0.94
C LYS A 82 -15.19 12.03 1.76
N PHE A 83 -14.35 12.52 2.68
CA PHE A 83 -13.65 11.65 3.61
C PHE A 83 -14.62 10.84 4.48
N GLN A 84 -15.65 11.52 5.03
CA GLN A 84 -16.68 10.88 5.85
C GLN A 84 -17.53 9.89 5.04
N ALA A 85 -17.92 10.24 3.82
CA ALA A 85 -18.64 9.35 2.93
C ALA A 85 -17.82 8.09 2.62
N PHE A 86 -16.54 8.24 2.30
CA PHE A 86 -15.65 7.10 2.12
C PHE A 86 -15.57 6.22 3.37
N CYS A 87 -15.39 6.82 4.54
CA CYS A 87 -15.29 6.03 5.77
C CYS A 87 -16.59 5.36 6.18
N GLN A 88 -17.74 5.96 5.88
CA GLN A 88 -19.03 5.30 6.06
C GLN A 88 -19.13 4.03 5.21
N LEU A 89 -18.73 4.08 3.94
CA LEU A 89 -18.74 2.90 3.07
C LEU A 89 -17.81 1.79 3.59
N VAL A 90 -16.65 2.16 4.14
CA VAL A 90 -15.71 1.19 4.74
C VAL A 90 -16.28 0.57 6.02
N GLU A 91 -16.98 1.36 6.84
CA GLU A 91 -17.70 0.87 8.03
C GLU A 91 -18.83 -0.10 7.63
N GLU A 92 -19.63 0.24 6.61
CA GLU A 92 -20.70 -0.60 6.08
C GLU A 92 -20.17 -1.92 5.50
N LYS A 93 -19.07 -1.88 4.75
CA LYS A 93 -18.35 -3.08 4.29
C LYS A 93 -17.91 -3.96 5.46
N SER A 94 -17.39 -3.36 6.52
CA SER A 94 -16.95 -4.08 7.73
C SER A 94 -18.12 -4.68 8.52
N ILE A 95 -19.29 -4.05 8.47
CA ILE A 95 -20.54 -4.61 9.00
C ILE A 95 -20.96 -5.83 8.17
N CYS A 96 -20.94 -5.74 6.83
CA CYS A 96 -21.24 -6.86 5.93
C CYS A 96 -20.36 -8.08 6.24
N TYR A 97 -19.04 -7.90 6.39
CA TYR A 97 -18.14 -8.99 6.76
C TYR A 97 -18.50 -9.67 8.09
N ARG A 98 -18.91 -8.90 9.10
CA ARG A 98 -19.29 -9.44 10.41
C ARG A 98 -20.63 -10.14 10.39
N GLU A 99 -21.63 -9.53 9.76
CA GLU A 99 -23.02 -10.00 9.83
C GLU A 99 -23.32 -11.09 8.80
N GLU A 100 -22.77 -10.98 7.59
CA GLU A 100 -23.06 -11.90 6.48
C GLU A 100 -22.02 -13.02 6.36
N CYS A 101 -20.76 -12.74 6.69
CA CYS A 101 -19.64 -13.68 6.48
C CYS A 101 -19.10 -14.31 7.78
N ASP A 102 -19.63 -13.94 8.95
CA ASP A 102 -19.16 -14.39 10.28
C ASP A 102 -17.65 -14.11 10.52
N ILE A 103 -17.14 -13.02 9.92
CA ILE A 103 -15.75 -12.56 10.09
C ILE A 103 -15.73 -11.55 11.22
N SER A 104 -15.40 -12.00 12.44
CA SER A 104 -15.42 -11.16 13.65
C SER A 104 -14.47 -9.96 13.59
N GLU A 105 -13.31 -10.14 12.94
CA GLU A 105 -12.30 -9.11 12.73
C GLU A 105 -12.05 -8.94 11.23
N PRO A 106 -12.61 -7.88 10.61
CA PRO A 106 -12.36 -7.57 9.21
C PRO A 106 -10.86 -7.50 8.93
N PRO A 107 -10.41 -7.95 7.73
CA PRO A 107 -9.01 -7.87 7.36
C PRO A 107 -8.50 -6.43 7.47
N THR A 108 -7.27 -6.28 7.97
CA THR A 108 -6.63 -4.97 7.94
C THR A 108 -6.21 -4.67 6.51
N THR A 109 -6.77 -3.59 5.96
CA THR A 109 -6.54 -3.09 4.60
C THR A 109 -6.21 -1.60 4.69
N PRO A 110 -5.70 -0.97 3.62
CA PRO A 110 -5.52 0.48 3.59
C PRO A 110 -6.80 1.25 3.96
N GLN A 111 -7.96 0.80 3.47
CA GLN A 111 -9.27 1.38 3.79
C GLN A 111 -9.57 1.33 5.30
N THR A 112 -9.47 0.14 5.91
CA THR A 112 -9.80 -0.03 7.33
C THR A 112 -8.76 0.65 8.22
N HIS A 113 -7.51 0.76 7.78
CA HIS A 113 -6.49 1.58 8.42
C HIS A 113 -6.90 3.07 8.46
N ILE A 114 -7.29 3.62 7.30
CA ILE A 114 -7.69 5.03 7.18
C ILE A 114 -8.95 5.31 8.01
N CYS A 115 -9.98 4.48 7.87
CA CYS A 115 -11.34 4.82 8.31
C CYS A 115 -11.76 4.21 9.64
N ILE A 116 -11.14 3.13 10.10
CA ILE A 116 -11.49 2.46 11.35
C ILE A 116 -10.38 2.65 12.38
N GLN A 117 -9.13 2.43 12.00
CA GLN A 117 -8.01 2.44 12.95
C GLN A 117 -7.46 3.84 13.22
N GLN A 118 -7.32 4.67 12.18
CA GLN A 118 -6.64 5.98 12.25
C GLN A 118 -7.52 7.15 11.83
N ARG A 119 -8.84 6.98 11.80
CA ARG A 119 -9.81 7.98 11.32
C ARG A 119 -9.54 9.38 11.85
N THR A 120 -9.39 9.53 13.17
CA THR A 120 -9.16 10.82 13.82
C THR A 120 -7.88 11.50 13.33
N ARG A 121 -6.80 10.76 13.12
CA ARG A 121 -5.53 11.33 12.60
C ARG A 121 -5.71 11.85 11.18
N PHE A 122 -6.40 11.07 10.33
CA PHE A 122 -6.71 11.47 8.96
C PHE A 122 -7.64 12.69 8.91
N GLU A 123 -8.67 12.75 9.74
CA GLU A 123 -9.55 13.92 9.85
C GLU A 123 -8.76 15.17 10.26
N GLN A 124 -7.84 15.05 11.21
CA GLN A 124 -6.99 16.17 11.67
C GLN A 124 -5.99 16.61 10.61
N ALA A 125 -5.44 15.68 9.82
CA ALA A 125 -4.47 15.97 8.77
C ALA A 125 -5.13 16.41 7.44
N LEU A 126 -6.46 16.34 7.32
CA LEU A 126 -7.17 16.38 6.04
C LEU A 126 -6.89 17.64 5.22
N ARG A 127 -6.85 18.80 5.88
CA ARG A 127 -6.56 20.10 5.22
C ARG A 127 -5.19 20.08 4.57
N CYS A 128 -4.14 19.72 5.31
CA CYS A 128 -2.79 19.58 4.79
C CYS A 128 -2.67 18.50 3.69
N LEU A 129 -3.35 17.35 3.87
CA LEU A 129 -3.38 16.29 2.86
C LEU A 129 -4.00 16.78 1.55
N ASN A 130 -5.06 17.59 1.61
CA ASN A 130 -5.69 18.22 0.45
C ASN A 130 -4.73 19.17 -0.30
N THR A 131 -4.04 20.03 0.42
CA THR A 131 -3.10 21.00 -0.16
C THR A 131 -1.88 20.32 -0.79
N THR A 132 -1.55 19.10 -0.33
CA THR A 132 -0.41 18.32 -0.81
C THR A 132 -0.79 17.22 -1.81
N THR A 133 -1.96 17.33 -2.45
CA THR A 133 -2.53 16.39 -3.44
C THR A 133 -1.77 16.28 -4.77
N SER A 134 -0.59 16.89 -4.93
CA SER A 134 0.28 16.80 -6.13
C SER A 134 0.90 15.40 -6.34
N HIS A 135 0.16 14.34 -5.98
CA HIS A 135 0.52 12.94 -6.07
C HIS A 135 1.03 12.57 -7.46
N LEU A 136 0.45 13.12 -8.54
CA LEU A 136 0.86 12.79 -9.91
C LEU A 136 2.31 13.17 -10.22
N LYS A 137 2.81 14.28 -9.64
CA LYS A 137 4.21 14.70 -9.80
C LYS A 137 5.14 13.80 -8.99
N CYS A 138 4.81 13.54 -7.72
CA CYS A 138 5.54 12.58 -6.90
C CYS A 138 5.57 11.20 -7.58
N HIS A 139 4.44 10.74 -8.11
CA HIS A 139 4.31 9.44 -8.76
C HIS A 139 5.26 9.31 -9.96
N SER A 140 5.26 10.28 -10.87
CA SER A 140 6.11 10.22 -12.07
C SER A 140 7.61 10.19 -11.71
N ALA A 141 8.04 11.04 -10.78
CA ALA A 141 9.43 11.07 -10.34
C ALA A 141 9.82 9.81 -9.56
N CYS A 142 8.98 9.39 -8.62
CA CYS A 142 9.24 8.22 -7.78
C CYS A 142 9.19 6.91 -8.56
N SER A 143 8.35 6.80 -9.59
CA SER A 143 8.35 5.67 -10.51
C SER A 143 9.71 5.51 -11.20
N LYS A 144 10.29 6.63 -11.70
CA LYS A 144 11.63 6.64 -12.30
C LYS A 144 12.72 6.38 -11.28
N ALA A 145 12.63 6.99 -10.10
CA ALA A 145 13.61 6.87 -9.03
C ALA A 145 13.70 5.45 -8.48
N ALA A 146 12.55 4.80 -8.24
CA ALA A 146 12.48 3.43 -7.77
C ALA A 146 13.17 2.47 -8.75
N ARG A 147 12.84 2.56 -10.05
CA ARG A 147 13.48 1.77 -11.11
C ARG A 147 15.00 1.99 -11.20
N ARG A 148 15.46 3.24 -11.03
CA ARG A 148 16.90 3.56 -11.02
C ARG A 148 17.60 2.96 -9.81
N SER A 149 16.98 3.09 -8.62
CA SER A 149 17.57 2.59 -7.38
C SER A 149 17.76 1.07 -7.37
N ILE A 150 16.89 0.31 -8.04
CA ILE A 150 17.05 -1.14 -8.24
C ILE A 150 18.24 -1.45 -9.16
N LYS A 151 18.39 -0.71 -10.27
CA LYS A 151 19.46 -0.96 -11.24
C LYS A 151 20.86 -0.69 -10.67
N GLU A 152 20.93 0.19 -9.67
CA GLU A 152 22.18 0.55 -8.99
C GLU A 152 22.48 -0.33 -7.77
N GLU A 153 21.67 -1.36 -7.51
CA GLU A 153 21.87 -2.27 -6.40
C GLU A 153 22.81 -3.42 -6.77
N GLU A 154 24.01 -3.38 -6.19
CA GLU A 154 25.13 -4.27 -6.55
C GLU A 154 24.96 -5.72 -6.03
N ASN A 155 24.05 -5.97 -5.07
CA ASN A 155 23.94 -7.27 -4.38
C ASN A 155 22.73 -8.13 -4.80
N ARG A 156 21.92 -7.68 -5.76
CA ARG A 156 20.62 -8.30 -6.08
C ARG A 156 20.70 -9.77 -6.51
N ASP A 157 21.75 -10.14 -7.22
CA ASP A 157 21.96 -11.53 -7.66
C ASP A 157 22.23 -12.48 -6.49
N SER A 158 22.86 -11.98 -5.42
CA SER A 158 23.06 -12.75 -4.19
C SER A 158 21.80 -12.84 -3.35
N GLU A 159 20.96 -11.80 -3.34
CA GLU A 159 19.69 -11.76 -2.60
C GLU A 159 18.64 -12.71 -3.15
N THR A 160 18.65 -12.91 -4.47
CA THR A 160 17.69 -13.78 -5.17
C THR A 160 18.29 -15.14 -5.52
N ALA A 161 19.44 -15.48 -4.93
CA ALA A 161 20.08 -16.77 -5.11
C ALA A 161 19.16 -17.90 -4.62
N GLY A 162 18.97 -18.91 -5.46
CA GLY A 162 18.09 -20.05 -5.17
C GLY A 162 16.59 -19.79 -5.34
N PHE A 163 16.18 -18.60 -5.80
CA PHE A 163 14.80 -18.34 -6.17
C PHE A 163 14.50 -18.90 -7.57
N SER A 164 13.30 -19.46 -7.73
CA SER A 164 12.71 -19.73 -9.04
C SER A 164 12.48 -18.44 -9.82
N ASP A 165 12.26 -18.54 -11.13
CA ASP A 165 12.00 -17.36 -11.96
C ASP A 165 10.74 -16.61 -11.54
N GLN A 166 9.73 -17.31 -11.03
CA GLN A 166 8.51 -16.68 -10.51
C GLN A 166 8.79 -15.95 -9.19
N GLU A 167 9.50 -16.56 -8.25
CA GLU A 167 9.90 -15.90 -7.00
C GLU A 167 10.76 -14.66 -7.29
N LYS A 168 11.67 -14.72 -8.25
CA LYS A 168 12.45 -13.56 -8.68
C LYS A 168 11.58 -12.43 -9.21
N ARG A 169 10.60 -12.74 -10.07
CA ARG A 169 9.67 -11.73 -10.59
C ARG A 169 8.88 -11.07 -9.46
N ASN A 170 8.30 -11.87 -8.57
CA ASN A 170 7.52 -11.37 -7.43
C ASN A 170 8.40 -10.51 -6.50
N TYR A 171 9.60 -11.00 -6.13
CA TYR A 171 10.56 -10.25 -5.31
C TYR A 171 10.86 -8.88 -5.91
N ASN A 172 11.10 -8.84 -7.23
CA ASN A 172 11.44 -7.62 -7.94
C ASN A 172 10.27 -6.63 -8.02
N GLU A 173 9.05 -7.12 -8.18
CA GLU A 173 7.84 -6.30 -8.18
C GLU A 173 7.56 -5.72 -6.80
N THR A 174 7.68 -6.54 -5.74
CA THR A 174 7.56 -6.09 -4.35
C THR A 174 8.66 -5.08 -4.01
N ASP A 175 9.90 -5.30 -4.44
CA ASP A 175 11.02 -4.38 -4.16
C ASP A 175 10.79 -3.03 -4.86
N LEU A 176 10.33 -3.06 -6.11
CA LEU A 176 9.95 -1.85 -6.84
C LEU A 176 8.81 -1.10 -6.15
N ARG A 177 7.81 -1.81 -5.62
CA ARG A 177 6.73 -1.22 -4.83
C ARG A 177 7.33 -0.52 -3.61
N CYS A 178 8.06 -1.19 -2.73
CA CYS A 178 8.59 -0.58 -1.50
C CYS A 178 9.47 0.65 -1.77
N ARG A 179 10.32 0.62 -2.81
CA ARG A 179 11.12 1.78 -3.22
C ARG A 179 10.27 2.94 -3.71
N PHE A 180 9.20 2.65 -4.45
CA PHE A 180 8.20 3.64 -4.85
C PHE A 180 7.48 4.24 -3.63
N GLN A 181 7.10 3.41 -2.67
CA GLN A 181 6.45 3.85 -1.43
C GLN A 181 7.37 4.75 -0.60
N ALA A 182 8.63 4.36 -0.41
CA ALA A 182 9.63 5.15 0.31
C ALA A 182 9.84 6.53 -0.34
N CYS A 183 9.96 6.58 -1.67
CA CYS A 183 10.08 7.85 -2.38
C CYS A 183 8.83 8.72 -2.25
N THR A 184 7.65 8.11 -2.35
CA THR A 184 6.39 8.87 -2.31
C THR A 184 6.13 9.42 -0.90
N LEU A 185 6.47 8.65 0.14
CA LEU A 185 6.45 9.14 1.53
C LEU A 185 7.37 10.34 1.70
N GLU A 186 8.61 10.25 1.23
CA GLU A 186 9.58 11.35 1.29
C GLU A 186 9.08 12.58 0.52
N CYS A 187 8.55 12.39 -0.69
CA CYS A 187 7.96 13.47 -1.48
C CYS A 187 6.80 14.15 -0.74
N ARG A 188 5.93 13.36 -0.11
CA ARG A 188 4.82 13.89 0.70
C ARG A 188 5.30 14.64 1.93
N ARG A 189 6.27 14.12 2.68
CA ARG A 189 6.86 14.81 3.84
C ARG A 189 7.42 16.18 3.46
N GLN A 190 8.09 16.28 2.31
CA GLN A 190 8.59 17.54 1.77
C GLN A 190 7.44 18.49 1.37
N LEU A 191 6.43 18.01 0.64
CA LEU A 191 5.26 18.82 0.28
C LEU A 191 4.55 19.36 1.53
N ILE A 192 4.38 18.54 2.56
CA ILE A 192 3.81 18.95 3.85
C ILE A 192 4.64 20.08 4.47
N GLY A 193 5.97 19.94 4.50
CA GLY A 193 6.86 20.99 5.00
C GLY A 193 6.84 22.30 4.21
N PHE A 194 6.49 22.26 2.92
CA PHE A 194 6.46 23.45 2.07
C PHE A 194 5.09 24.14 2.00
N HIS A 195 4.00 23.40 2.21
CA HIS A 195 2.66 23.85 1.86
C HIS A 195 1.65 23.81 3.01
N CYS A 196 1.97 23.18 4.14
CA CYS A 196 1.07 23.13 5.29
C CYS A 196 1.50 24.10 6.37
N ASP A 197 0.52 24.61 7.11
CA ASP A 197 0.72 25.47 8.28
C ASP A 197 1.53 24.69 9.35
N GLU A 198 2.43 25.37 10.07
CA GLU A 198 3.38 24.73 10.99
C GLU A 198 2.69 23.86 12.07
N ASP A 199 1.51 24.26 12.51
CA ASP A 199 0.68 23.55 13.48
C ASP A 199 0.03 22.28 12.93
N GLU A 200 -0.15 22.17 11.61
CA GLU A 200 -0.68 20.98 10.94
C GLU A 200 0.42 20.00 10.46
N GLN A 201 1.65 20.49 10.27
CA GLN A 201 2.74 19.73 9.64
C GLN A 201 3.05 18.42 10.37
N GLU A 202 3.18 18.45 11.70
CA GLU A 202 3.59 17.28 12.46
C GLU A 202 2.52 16.18 12.40
N THR A 203 1.26 16.54 12.65
CA THR A 203 0.13 15.61 12.56
C THR A 203 0.03 15.01 11.16
N ALA A 204 0.17 15.82 10.10
CA ALA A 204 0.12 15.34 8.73
C ALA A 204 1.30 14.42 8.38
N ARG A 205 2.53 14.76 8.80
CA ARG A 205 3.72 13.92 8.61
C ARG A 205 3.57 12.58 9.30
N GLN A 206 3.13 12.56 10.55
CA GLN A 206 2.89 11.33 11.28
C GLN A 206 1.80 10.49 10.60
N THR A 207 0.72 11.12 10.16
CA THR A 207 -0.40 10.43 9.49
C THR A 207 0.07 9.74 8.21
N VAL A 208 0.80 10.44 7.33
CA VAL A 208 1.32 9.80 6.12
C VAL A 208 2.40 8.77 6.42
N THR A 209 3.21 8.97 7.47
CA THR A 209 4.23 7.99 7.86
C THR A 209 3.58 6.68 8.28
N LEU A 210 2.61 6.76 9.21
CA LEU A 210 1.87 5.61 9.72
C LEU A 210 1.12 4.88 8.61
N TYR A 211 0.54 5.60 7.66
CA TYR A 211 -0.15 4.99 6.53
C TYR A 211 0.79 4.09 5.69
N TYR A 212 1.96 4.61 5.32
CA TYR A 212 2.93 3.88 4.48
C TYR A 212 3.61 2.75 5.26
N SER A 213 3.96 2.96 6.53
CA SER A 213 4.58 1.92 7.35
C SER A 213 3.60 0.80 7.72
N SER A 214 2.32 1.12 7.94
CA SER A 214 1.29 0.11 8.20
C SER A 214 1.05 -0.77 6.99
N ASP A 215 0.94 -0.20 5.79
CA ASP A 215 0.79 -0.97 4.54
C ASP A 215 1.94 -1.95 4.32
N LEU A 216 3.18 -1.49 4.50
CA LEU A 216 4.36 -2.35 4.42
C LEU A 216 4.40 -3.42 5.52
N ASN A 217 3.91 -3.10 6.71
CA ASN A 217 3.84 -4.07 7.80
C ASN A 217 2.78 -5.15 7.53
N LEU A 218 1.69 -4.84 6.82
CA LEU A 218 0.72 -5.84 6.39
C LEU A 218 1.34 -6.82 5.41
N ASP A 219 2.06 -6.32 4.40
CA ASP A 219 2.84 -7.18 3.50
C ASP A 219 3.81 -8.07 4.30
N ALA A 220 4.61 -7.47 5.19
CA ALA A 220 5.59 -8.21 5.98
C ALA A 220 4.95 -9.31 6.84
N GLN A 221 3.77 -9.05 7.41
CA GLN A 221 3.01 -10.04 8.18
C GLN A 221 2.56 -11.21 7.31
N GLU A 222 2.06 -10.96 6.10
CA GLU A 222 1.68 -12.02 5.16
C GLU A 222 2.86 -12.96 4.86
N PHE A 223 4.03 -12.40 4.56
CA PHE A 223 5.24 -13.21 4.34
C PHE A 223 5.68 -13.98 5.60
N ARG A 224 5.46 -13.44 6.81
CA ARG A 224 5.77 -14.16 8.06
C ARG A 224 4.82 -15.33 8.31
N LEU A 225 3.52 -15.15 8.05
CA LEU A 225 2.51 -16.20 8.22
C LEU A 225 2.82 -17.42 7.35
N HIS A 226 3.46 -17.21 6.20
CA HIS A 226 3.85 -18.27 5.27
C HIS A 226 5.32 -18.73 5.38
N ASP A 227 6.04 -18.34 6.44
CA ASP A 227 7.47 -18.63 6.64
C ASP A 227 8.33 -18.30 5.40
N SER A 228 7.94 -17.22 4.71
CA SER A 228 8.48 -16.82 3.41
C SER A 228 9.14 -15.46 3.48
N LEU A 229 9.52 -14.98 4.67
CA LEU A 229 10.17 -13.68 4.88
C LEU A 229 11.45 -13.48 4.03
N ARG A 230 12.11 -14.58 3.63
CA ARG A 230 13.23 -14.52 2.66
C ARG A 230 12.83 -13.93 1.31
N LEU A 231 11.57 -14.10 0.91
CA LEU A 231 10.99 -13.56 -0.33
C LEU A 231 10.51 -12.11 -0.16
N TYR A 232 10.49 -11.59 1.07
CA TYR A 232 10.19 -10.18 1.31
C TYR A 232 11.46 -9.33 1.13
N PRO A 233 11.46 -8.35 0.21
CA PRO A 233 12.68 -7.67 -0.20
C PRO A 233 13.41 -6.97 0.94
N LYS A 234 14.74 -7.04 0.92
CA LYS A 234 15.57 -6.42 1.96
C LYS A 234 15.30 -4.92 2.10
N PHE A 235 15.15 -4.21 0.99
CA PHE A 235 14.80 -2.79 1.03
C PHE A 235 13.50 -2.54 1.80
N CYS A 236 12.44 -3.33 1.55
CA CYS A 236 11.17 -3.21 2.28
C CYS A 236 11.37 -3.39 3.78
N ARG A 237 12.13 -4.42 4.17
CA ARG A 237 12.46 -4.75 5.56
C ARG A 237 13.21 -3.62 6.25
N SER A 238 14.25 -3.10 5.60
CA SER A 238 15.06 -2.00 6.12
C SER A 238 14.25 -0.71 6.23
N PHE A 239 13.45 -0.40 5.21
CA PHE A 239 12.61 0.78 5.20
C PHE A 239 11.56 0.72 6.32
N LEU A 240 10.85 -0.41 6.46
CA LEU A 240 9.86 -0.61 7.51
C LEU A 240 10.47 -0.50 8.92
N ALA A 241 11.64 -1.12 9.15
CA ALA A 241 12.36 -1.04 10.42
C ALA A 241 12.72 0.40 10.80
N ILE A 242 13.18 1.20 9.84
CA ILE A 242 13.54 2.60 10.05
C ILE A 242 12.29 3.46 10.35
N GLU A 243 11.20 3.27 9.59
CA GLU A 243 10.01 4.10 9.73
C GLU A 243 9.15 3.76 10.96
N THR A 244 9.34 2.58 11.56
CA THR A 244 8.61 2.18 12.77
C THR A 244 9.39 2.40 14.05
N GLU A 245 10.70 2.64 13.98
CA GLU A 245 11.62 2.72 15.12
C GLU A 245 11.52 1.51 16.09
N ASP A 246 10.92 0.40 15.64
CA ASP A 246 10.69 -0.79 16.44
C ASP A 246 11.92 -1.69 16.38
N ALA A 247 12.70 -1.70 17.46
CA ALA A 247 13.89 -2.52 17.59
C ALA A 247 13.58 -4.04 17.53
N ASN A 248 12.41 -4.46 18.03
CA ASN A 248 11.99 -5.86 17.94
C ASN A 248 11.62 -6.22 16.49
N LEU A 249 10.93 -5.33 15.78
CA LEU A 249 10.62 -5.49 14.37
C LEU A 249 11.89 -5.51 13.53
N SER A 250 12.86 -4.64 13.83
CA SER A 250 14.16 -4.57 13.15
C SER A 250 14.94 -5.89 13.27
N ASN A 251 14.97 -6.47 14.47
CA ASN A 251 15.59 -7.77 14.74
C ASN A 251 14.85 -8.90 14.02
N GLN A 252 13.52 -8.91 14.06
CA GLN A 252 12.68 -9.89 13.35
C GLN A 252 12.85 -9.81 11.83
N LEU A 253 13.10 -8.61 11.30
CA LEU A 253 13.29 -8.37 9.87
C LEU A 253 14.72 -8.60 9.38
N GLN A 254 15.67 -8.93 10.27
CA GLN A 254 17.07 -9.23 9.93
C GLN A 254 17.72 -8.13 9.06
N VAL A 255 17.65 -6.88 9.53
CA VAL A 255 18.01 -5.68 8.75
C VAL A 255 19.53 -5.38 8.75
N GLU A 256 20.35 -6.16 9.46
CA GLU A 256 21.79 -5.89 9.62
C GLU A 256 22.57 -5.85 8.30
N GLY A 257 23.47 -4.87 8.16
CA GLY A 257 24.46 -4.81 7.08
C GLY A 257 23.98 -4.20 5.74
N TYR A 258 22.76 -3.67 5.67
CA TYR A 258 22.17 -3.14 4.42
C TYR A 258 22.25 -1.59 4.29
N GLU A 259 22.88 -0.91 5.25
CA GLU A 259 22.85 0.55 5.39
C GLU A 259 23.37 1.31 4.16
N VAL A 260 24.45 0.86 3.52
CA VAL A 260 25.04 1.56 2.37
C VAL A 260 24.12 1.52 1.15
N SER A 261 23.57 0.35 0.81
CA SER A 261 22.63 0.18 -0.30
C SER A 261 21.32 0.93 -0.05
N PHE A 262 20.79 0.85 1.16
CA PHE A 262 19.62 1.62 1.58
C PHE A 262 19.87 3.12 1.47
N ASN A 263 20.96 3.63 2.03
CA ASN A 263 21.29 5.06 2.00
C ASN A 263 21.53 5.56 0.58
N ARG A 264 22.18 4.77 -0.28
CA ARG A 264 22.34 5.09 -1.71
C ARG A 264 20.99 5.20 -2.40
N ALA A 265 20.12 4.22 -2.21
CA ALA A 265 18.77 4.23 -2.75
C ALA A 265 17.99 5.46 -2.26
N MET A 266 17.94 5.68 -0.94
CA MET A 266 17.28 6.85 -0.34
C MET A 266 17.87 8.19 -0.83
N GLY A 267 19.16 8.26 -1.12
CA GLY A 267 19.78 9.43 -1.73
C GLY A 267 19.26 9.72 -3.14
N ILE A 268 19.03 8.69 -3.96
CA ILE A 268 18.37 8.84 -5.27
C ILE A 268 16.92 9.29 -5.08
N LEU A 269 16.17 8.61 -4.20
CA LEU A 269 14.75 8.90 -3.96
C LEU A 269 14.54 10.33 -3.46
N ARG A 270 15.32 10.77 -2.46
CA ARG A 270 15.27 12.14 -1.91
C ARG A 270 15.53 13.20 -2.99
N ARG A 271 16.54 13.00 -3.84
CA ARG A 271 16.87 13.96 -4.92
C ARG A 271 15.73 14.10 -5.93
N GLU A 272 15.11 13.00 -6.34
CA GLU A 272 14.00 13.03 -7.31
C GLU A 272 12.70 13.54 -6.67
N ALA A 273 12.46 13.24 -5.38
CA ALA A 273 11.39 13.84 -4.60
C ALA A 273 11.53 15.37 -4.54
N SER A 274 12.72 15.89 -4.22
CA SER A 274 12.96 17.34 -4.14
C SER A 274 12.82 18.07 -5.48
N ARG A 275 13.15 17.42 -6.61
CA ARG A 275 12.88 17.99 -7.94
C ARG A 275 11.39 18.13 -8.23
N SER A 276 10.58 17.22 -7.70
CA SER A 276 9.13 17.23 -7.89
C SER A 276 8.46 18.35 -7.10
N THR A 277 9.01 18.69 -5.93
CA THR A 277 8.48 19.73 -5.05
C THR A 277 8.95 21.13 -5.42
N THR A 278 10.20 21.31 -5.87
CA THR A 278 10.74 22.62 -6.28
C THR A 278 10.05 23.22 -7.50
N SER A 279 9.57 22.42 -8.45
CA SER A 279 8.77 22.90 -9.58
C SER A 279 7.42 23.52 -9.15
N ASN A 280 6.86 23.16 -8.00
CA ASN A 280 5.61 23.74 -7.49
C ASN A 280 5.80 25.14 -6.90
N LYS A 281 7.00 25.49 -6.40
CA LYS A 281 7.28 26.80 -5.80
C LYS A 281 7.18 27.95 -6.82
N TYR A 282 7.40 27.67 -8.10
CA TYR A 282 7.35 28.65 -9.19
C TYR A 282 6.00 28.71 -9.92
N HIS A 283 5.06 27.82 -9.62
CA HIS A 283 3.74 27.81 -10.26
C HIS A 283 2.61 28.36 -9.38
N ASN A 284 2.82 28.50 -8.07
CA ASN A 284 1.85 29.12 -7.15
C ASN A 284 2.11 30.62 -6.88
N SER A 285 3.02 31.28 -7.60
CA SER A 285 3.20 32.75 -7.51
C SER A 285 2.33 33.53 -8.50
N TYR A 286 1.46 32.84 -9.23
CA TYR A 286 0.47 33.44 -10.14
C TYR A 286 -0.78 32.58 -10.10
N PHE A 287 -1.61 32.73 -9.07
CA PHE A 287 -3.08 32.60 -9.09
C PHE A 287 -3.61 32.94 -7.69
#